data_AF-A0A5B7TPR0-F1
#
_entry.id   AF-A0A5B7TPR0-F1
#
_cell.length_a   1.000
_cell.length_b   1.000
_cell.length_c   1.000
_cell.angle_alpha   90.00
_cell.angle_beta   90.00
_cell.angle_gamma   90.00
#
_symmetry.space_group_name_H-M   'P 1'
#
loop_
_entity.id
_entity.type
_entity.pdbx_description
1 polymer ?
#
loop_
_entity_poly.entity_id
_entity_poly.type
_entity_poly.pdbx_seq_one_letter_code
_entity_poly.pdbx_strand_id
1 'polypeptide(L)'
;MSKSYSETLEIIINFFEWHGFLPADRFEQSIVQEIVKNRKRTNASIAIMKSIEKEQTKPTTAMLLSLFEENLVQTKEEPEMVERKFTDMPIKENKPIEETTVPKIRYERLTEKMNVVKQDFSNVLDNVKIVKSSFGKNYLKLELSEAELVKLKRTLQNI
;
A
#
# COMPACT_ATOMS: atom_id res chain seq x y z
N MET A 1 50.78 -3.55 -28.99
CA MET A 1 50.93 -2.18 -29.50
C MET A 1 51.01 -1.24 -28.30
N SER A 2 52.16 -0.62 -28.05
CA SER A 2 52.31 0.39 -27.00
C SER A 2 51.67 1.70 -27.51
N LYS A 3 50.80 2.33 -26.71
CA LYS A 3 50.22 3.64 -27.06
C LYS A 3 51.35 4.66 -27.21
N SER A 4 51.24 5.54 -28.20
CA SER A 4 52.24 6.59 -28.34
C SER A 4 52.21 7.50 -27.10
N TYR A 5 53.35 8.11 -26.77
CA TYR A 5 53.43 9.02 -25.63
C TYR A 5 52.43 10.18 -25.76
N SER A 6 52.22 10.67 -26.99
CA SER A 6 51.23 11.70 -27.30
C SER A 6 49.80 11.25 -27.01
N GLU A 7 49.45 10.03 -27.44
CA GLU A 7 48.12 9.45 -27.20
C GLU A 7 47.85 9.26 -25.71
N THR A 8 48.88 8.91 -24.94
CA THR A 8 48.76 8.77 -23.48
C THR A 8 48.53 10.12 -22.80
N LEU A 9 49.23 11.17 -23.23
CA LEU A 9 49.03 12.53 -22.71
C LEU A 9 47.64 13.08 -23.06
N GLU A 10 47.16 12.81 -24.26
CA GLU A 10 45.82 13.22 -24.69
C GLU A 10 44.73 12.55 -23.84
N ILE A 11 44.88 11.26 -23.54
CA ILE A 11 43.97 10.54 -22.62
C ILE A 11 43.99 11.16 -21.21
N ILE A 12 45.17 11.53 -20.72
CA ILE A 12 45.31 12.16 -19.40
C ILE A 12 44.62 13.54 -19.39
N ILE A 13 44.87 14.38 -20.39
CA ILE A 13 44.23 15.70 -20.50
C ILE A 13 42.70 15.57 -20.59
N ASN A 14 42.21 14.68 -21.45
CA ASN A 14 40.78 14.41 -21.61
C ASN A 14 40.13 13.93 -20.30
N PHE A 15 40.84 13.12 -19.50
CA PHE A 15 40.35 12.69 -18.19
C PHE A 15 40.17 13.87 -17.24
N PHE A 16 41.16 14.76 -17.14
CA PHE A 16 41.08 15.95 -16.31
C PHE A 16 39.98 16.92 -16.76
N GLU A 17 39.85 17.16 -18.06
CA GLU A 17 38.79 18.02 -18.61
C GLU A 17 37.39 17.44 -18.36
N TRP A 18 37.19 16.15 -18.63
CA TRP A 18 35.89 15.50 -18.45
C TRP A 18 35.43 15.50 -17.00
N HIS A 19 36.37 15.37 -16.07
CA HIS A 19 36.10 15.44 -14.63
C HIS A 19 36.18 16.86 -14.03
N GLY A 20 36.50 17.88 -14.84
CA GLY A 20 36.55 19.28 -14.38
C GLY A 20 37.68 19.61 -13.41
N PHE A 21 38.79 18.86 -13.45
CA PHE A 21 39.93 19.03 -12.55
C PHE A 21 41.12 19.68 -13.25
N LEU A 22 41.87 20.50 -12.51
CA LEU A 22 43.17 20.98 -12.98
C LEU A 22 44.23 19.91 -12.70
N PRO A 23 45.13 19.58 -13.65
CA PRO A 23 46.24 18.65 -13.42
C PRO A 23 47.16 19.03 -12.26
N ALA A 24 47.14 20.30 -11.87
CA ALA A 24 47.92 20.86 -10.76
C ALA A 24 47.21 20.75 -9.39
N ASP A 25 45.92 20.42 -9.34
CA ASP A 25 45.15 20.35 -8.09
C ASP A 25 45.39 19.02 -7.35
N ARG A 26 45.43 19.09 -6.01
CA ARG A 26 45.54 17.89 -5.17
C ARG A 26 44.21 17.13 -5.18
N PHE A 27 44.19 16.01 -5.91
CA PHE A 27 43.02 15.15 -6.15
C PHE A 27 42.17 14.81 -4.92
N GLU A 28 42.78 14.48 -3.78
CA GLU A 28 42.06 13.97 -2.61
C GLU A 28 41.08 14.99 -2.01
N GLN A 29 41.44 16.28 -1.99
CA GLN A 29 40.57 17.31 -1.39
C GLN A 29 39.48 17.76 -2.36
N SER A 30 39.79 17.82 -3.66
CA SER A 30 38.86 18.26 -4.69
C SER A 30 37.68 17.29 -4.88
N ILE A 31 37.95 15.98 -4.95
CA ILE A 31 36.89 14.95 -5.12
C ILE A 31 35.95 14.93 -3.91
N VAL A 32 36.47 15.03 -2.69
CA VAL A 32 35.63 15.02 -1.48
C VAL A 32 34.74 16.25 -1.43
N GLN A 33 35.27 17.43 -1.78
CA GLN A 33 34.49 18.66 -1.86
C GLN A 33 33.40 18.61 -2.94
N GLU A 34 33.72 18.07 -4.12
CA GLU A 34 32.77 17.80 -5.20
C GLU A 34 31.64 16.86 -4.77
N ILE A 35 31.97 15.73 -4.13
CA ILE A 35 30.98 14.78 -3.60
C ILE A 35 30.07 15.46 -2.57
N VAL A 36 30.62 16.26 -1.66
CA VAL A 36 29.85 17.01 -0.67
C VAL A 36 28.93 18.03 -1.35
N LYS A 37 29.42 18.75 -2.37
CA LYS A 37 28.64 19.72 -3.14
C LYS A 37 27.49 19.03 -3.90
N ASN A 38 27.76 17.91 -4.55
CA ASN A 38 26.76 17.11 -5.26
C ASN A 38 25.72 16.54 -4.29
N ARG A 39 26.13 16.03 -3.12
CA ARG A 39 25.20 15.57 -2.08
C ARG A 39 24.27 16.69 -1.59
N LYS A 40 24.79 17.91 -1.38
CA LYS A 40 23.96 19.08 -1.03
C LYS A 40 22.96 19.42 -2.13
N ARG A 41 23.37 19.38 -3.41
CA ARG A 41 22.49 19.62 -4.56
C ARG A 41 21.38 18.55 -4.65
N THR A 42 21.72 17.28 -4.48
CA THR A 42 20.75 16.19 -4.47
C THR A 42 19.76 16.34 -3.31
N ASN A 43 20.23 16.66 -2.11
CA ASN A 43 19.35 16.92 -0.96
C ASN A 43 18.40 18.10 -1.20
N ALA A 44 18.90 19.19 -1.80
CA ALA A 44 18.07 20.33 -2.17
C ALA A 44 17.01 19.95 -3.23
N SER A 45 17.39 19.17 -4.24
CA SER A 45 16.47 18.65 -5.26
C SER A 45 15.38 17.76 -4.65
N ILE A 46 15.75 16.85 -3.73
CA ILE A 46 14.78 16.03 -2.98
C ILE A 46 13.83 16.91 -2.17
N ALA A 47 14.35 17.95 -1.50
CA ALA A 47 13.52 18.86 -0.74
C ALA A 47 12.50 19.60 -1.62
N ILE A 48 12.91 20.05 -2.81
CA ILE A 48 12.03 20.70 -3.79
C ILE A 48 10.97 19.71 -4.31
N MET A 49 11.36 18.49 -4.66
CA MET A 49 10.41 17.47 -5.10
C MET A 49 9.37 17.18 -4.02
N LYS A 50 9.83 17.06 -2.76
CA LYS A 50 8.95 16.83 -1.60
C LYS A 50 8.03 18.03 -1.31
N SER A 51 8.48 19.26 -1.53
CA SER A 51 7.62 20.45 -1.37
C SER A 51 6.55 20.51 -2.45
N ILE A 52 6.91 20.25 -3.72
CA ILE A 52 5.94 20.14 -4.83
C ILE A 52 4.92 19.03 -4.54
N GLU A 53 5.38 17.88 -4.02
CA GLU A 53 4.49 16.78 -3.67
C GLU A 53 3.46 17.19 -2.60
N LYS A 54 3.92 17.88 -1.55
CA LYS A 54 3.09 18.28 -0.43
C LYS A 54 2.11 19.40 -0.79
N GLU A 55 2.57 20.41 -1.52
CA GLU A 55 1.80 21.63 -1.78
C GLU A 55 0.92 21.55 -3.02
N GLN A 56 1.32 20.77 -4.03
CA GLN A 56 0.60 20.71 -5.31
C GLN A 56 0.02 19.32 -5.57
N THR A 57 0.84 18.28 -5.68
CA THR A 57 0.33 17.00 -6.20
C THR A 57 -0.60 16.27 -5.24
N LYS A 58 -0.30 16.22 -3.94
CA LYS A 58 -1.17 15.60 -2.92
C LYS A 58 -2.57 16.22 -2.84
N PRO A 59 -2.73 17.55 -2.67
CA PRO A 59 -4.06 18.14 -2.61
C PRO A 59 -4.81 18.02 -3.94
N THR A 60 -4.14 18.12 -5.10
CA THR A 60 -4.78 17.90 -6.40
C THR A 60 -5.30 16.47 -6.53
N THR A 61 -4.50 15.47 -6.15
CA THR A 61 -4.94 14.07 -6.14
C THR A 61 -6.12 13.86 -5.18
N ALA A 62 -6.06 14.41 -3.96
CA ALA A 62 -7.16 14.32 -2.99
C ALA A 62 -8.45 14.99 -3.51
N MET A 63 -8.33 16.12 -4.20
CA MET A 63 -9.46 16.81 -4.82
C MET A 63 -10.08 15.98 -5.93
N LEU A 64 -9.27 15.40 -6.83
CA LEU A 64 -9.76 14.53 -7.89
C LEU A 64 -10.47 13.29 -7.33
N LEU A 65 -9.88 12.61 -6.34
CA LEU A 65 -10.51 11.47 -5.66
C LEU A 65 -11.84 11.85 -5.00
N SER A 66 -11.93 13.08 -4.46
CA SER A 66 -13.17 13.60 -3.88
C SER A 66 -14.26 13.87 -4.92
N LEU A 67 -13.89 14.28 -6.14
CA LEU A 67 -14.84 14.49 -7.24
C LEU A 67 -15.40 13.17 -7.80
N PHE A 68 -14.62 12.09 -7.73
CA PHE A 68 -15.04 10.78 -8.22
C PHE A 68 -15.71 9.90 -7.15
N GLU A 69 -15.99 10.45 -5.96
CA GLU A 69 -16.54 9.73 -4.80
C GLU A 69 -15.77 8.42 -4.48
N GLU A 70 -14.51 8.32 -4.90
CA GLU A 70 -13.63 7.17 -4.61
C GLU A 70 -13.06 7.27 -3.17
N ASN A 71 -13.84 7.89 -2.28
CA ASN A 71 -13.54 8.11 -0.87
C ASN A 71 -14.00 6.95 0.04
N LEU A 72 -14.18 5.74 -0.49
CA LEU A 72 -14.43 4.55 0.33
C LEU A 72 -13.20 3.68 0.56
N VAL A 73 -12.04 4.04 0.00
CA VAL A 73 -10.77 3.47 0.40
C VAL A 73 -9.79 4.61 0.58
N GLN A 74 -10.03 5.46 1.58
CA GLN A 74 -8.86 5.89 2.36
C GLN A 74 -8.18 4.59 2.73
N THR A 75 -7.06 4.29 2.07
CA THR A 75 -6.08 3.33 2.52
C THR A 75 -5.86 3.72 3.98
N LYS A 76 -6.60 3.07 4.89
CA LYS A 76 -6.28 3.09 6.32
C LYS A 76 -4.80 2.83 6.30
N GLU A 77 -4.02 3.78 6.79
CA GLU A 77 -2.59 3.58 6.99
C GLU A 77 -2.49 2.22 7.64
N GLU A 78 -2.10 1.21 6.86
CA GLU A 78 -2.00 -0.14 7.38
C GLU A 78 -1.00 0.01 8.50
N PRO A 79 -1.33 -0.43 9.73
CA PRO A 79 -0.42 -0.28 10.84
C PRO A 79 0.91 -0.89 10.40
N GLU A 80 1.95 -0.06 10.37
CA GLU A 80 3.28 -0.45 9.93
C GLU A 80 3.61 -1.77 10.63
N MET A 81 3.75 -2.85 9.87
CA MET A 81 3.97 -4.17 10.43
C MET A 81 5.33 -4.19 11.13
N VAL A 82 5.33 -3.91 12.44
CA VAL A 82 6.50 -4.10 13.28
C VAL A 82 6.63 -5.60 13.51
N GLU A 83 7.61 -6.23 12.87
CA GLU A 83 8.00 -7.60 13.17
C GLU A 83 8.35 -7.71 14.65
N ARG A 84 7.47 -8.34 15.44
CA ARG A 84 7.85 -8.83 16.76
C ARG A 84 8.81 -9.98 16.54
N LYS A 85 10.09 -9.80 16.88
CA LYS A 85 11.05 -10.90 16.95
C LYS A 85 10.54 -11.89 18.00
N PHE A 86 9.96 -13.00 17.55
CA PHE A 86 9.57 -14.14 18.38
C PHE A 86 10.83 -14.92 18.76
N THR A 87 11.75 -14.34 19.52
CA THR A 87 12.92 -15.13 19.96
C THR A 87 12.63 -15.97 21.20
N ASP A 88 11.65 -15.65 22.04
CA ASP A 88 11.55 -16.33 23.34
C ASP A 88 10.10 -16.55 23.83
N MET A 89 9.24 -17.13 22.99
CA MET A 89 8.02 -17.77 23.49
C MET A 89 8.12 -19.27 23.25
N PRO A 90 8.11 -20.12 24.31
CA PRO A 90 7.98 -21.55 24.10
C PRO A 90 6.68 -21.76 23.34
N ILE A 91 6.79 -22.44 22.20
CA ILE A 91 5.65 -22.93 21.42
C ILE A 91 4.75 -23.63 22.41
N LYS A 92 3.66 -22.99 22.85
CA LYS A 92 2.59 -23.70 23.55
C LYS A 92 2.09 -24.67 22.50
N GLU A 93 2.44 -25.92 22.71
CA GLU A 93 1.90 -27.08 22.02
C GLU A 93 0.46 -26.81 21.67
N ASN A 94 0.10 -27.13 20.43
CA ASN A 94 -1.28 -27.20 19.97
C ASN A 94 -2.08 -27.97 21.02
N LYS A 95 -2.74 -27.27 21.94
CA LYS A 95 -3.77 -27.89 22.76
C LYS A 95 -4.78 -28.38 21.73
N PRO A 96 -5.03 -29.70 21.62
CA PRO A 96 -6.16 -30.15 20.84
C PRO A 96 -7.35 -29.38 21.38
N ILE A 97 -8.14 -28.80 20.47
CA ILE A 97 -9.37 -28.08 20.79
C ILE A 97 -10.13 -29.00 21.75
N GLU A 98 -10.19 -28.62 23.02
CA GLU A 98 -10.93 -29.39 24.02
C GLU A 98 -12.34 -29.53 23.43
N GLU A 99 -12.77 -30.76 23.13
CA GLU A 99 -14.10 -31.05 22.63
C GLU A 99 -15.09 -30.52 23.67
N THR A 100 -15.49 -29.26 23.48
CA THR A 100 -16.41 -28.61 24.38
C THR A 100 -17.74 -29.27 24.12
N THR A 101 -18.09 -30.24 24.96
CA THR A 101 -19.37 -30.94 24.88
C THR A 101 -20.49 -29.93 25.06
N VAL A 102 -21.01 -29.41 23.95
CA VAL A 102 -22.14 -28.49 23.96
C VAL A 102 -23.40 -29.32 24.24
N PRO A 103 -24.24 -28.94 25.22
CA PRO A 103 -25.52 -29.60 25.43
C PRO A 103 -26.32 -29.64 24.11
N LYS A 104 -26.91 -30.79 23.76
CA LYS A 104 -27.64 -31.01 22.50
C LYS A 104 -28.63 -29.89 22.17
N ILE A 105 -29.36 -29.41 23.19
CA ILE A 105 -30.32 -28.30 23.08
C ILE A 105 -29.65 -27.00 22.60
N ARG A 106 -28.44 -26.70 23.07
CA ARG A 106 -27.69 -25.50 22.63
C ARG A 106 -27.21 -25.65 21.19
N TYR A 107 -26.76 -26.84 20.81
CA TYR A 107 -26.33 -27.14 19.46
C TYR A 107 -27.49 -27.04 18.45
N GLU A 108 -28.66 -27.61 18.77
CA GLU A 108 -29.87 -27.53 17.94
C GLU A 108 -30.30 -26.08 17.73
N ARG A 109 -30.40 -25.30 18.81
CA ARG A 109 -30.74 -23.85 18.72
C ARG A 109 -29.73 -23.06 17.90
N LEU A 110 -28.44 -23.37 18.04
CA LEU A 110 -27.39 -22.71 17.26
C LEU A 110 -27.51 -23.07 15.77
N THR A 111 -27.80 -24.32 15.47
CA THR A 111 -27.99 -24.83 14.12
C THR A 111 -29.23 -24.22 13.46
N GLU A 112 -30.34 -24.11 14.20
CA GLU A 112 -31.56 -23.42 13.74
C GLU A 112 -31.29 -21.96 13.42
N LYS A 113 -30.64 -21.22 14.33
CA LYS A 113 -30.26 -19.82 14.09
C LYS A 113 -29.36 -19.68 12.86
N MET A 114 -28.39 -20.58 12.71
CA MET A 114 -27.49 -20.59 11.54
C MET A 114 -28.26 -20.83 10.24
N ASN A 115 -29.24 -21.75 10.25
CA ASN A 115 -30.06 -22.02 9.08
C ASN A 115 -30.92 -20.83 8.68
N VAL A 116 -31.50 -20.09 9.64
CA VAL A 116 -32.24 -18.85 9.37
C VAL A 116 -31.34 -17.81 8.70
N VAL A 117 -30.15 -17.58 9.26
CA VAL A 117 -29.17 -16.63 8.68
C VAL A 117 -28.76 -17.05 7.27
N LYS A 118 -28.54 -18.35 7.03
CA LYS A 118 -28.19 -18.87 5.71
C LYS A 118 -29.30 -18.66 4.68
N GLN A 119 -30.56 -18.84 5.09
CA GLN A 119 -31.72 -18.57 4.23
C GLN A 119 -31.86 -17.09 3.90
N ASP A 120 -31.75 -16.22 4.91
CA ASP A 120 -31.79 -14.77 4.72
C ASP A 120 -30.68 -14.30 3.77
N PHE A 121 -29.47 -14.85 3.92
CA PHE A 121 -28.35 -14.54 3.03
C PHE A 121 -28.58 -15.02 1.59
N SER A 122 -29.16 -16.22 1.41
CA SER A 122 -29.53 -16.72 0.09
C SER A 122 -30.51 -15.77 -0.61
N ASN A 123 -31.55 -15.34 0.10
CA ASN A 123 -32.55 -14.41 -0.42
C ASN A 123 -31.92 -13.06 -0.84
N VAL A 124 -30.92 -12.58 -0.10
CA VAL A 124 -30.19 -11.35 -0.47
C VAL A 124 -29.37 -11.56 -1.74
N LEU A 125 -28.66 -12.69 -1.85
CA LEU A 125 -27.84 -13.00 -3.02
C LEU A 125 -28.67 -13.18 -4.30
N ASP A 126 -29.87 -13.76 -4.19
CA ASP A 126 -30.76 -13.96 -5.34
C ASP A 126 -31.22 -12.62 -5.95
N ASN A 127 -31.22 -11.55 -5.15
CA ASN A 127 -31.56 -10.19 -5.59
C ASN A 127 -30.37 -9.39 -6.13
N VAL A 128 -29.17 -10.00 -6.21
CA VAL A 128 -27.98 -9.37 -6.77
C VAL A 128 -27.94 -9.55 -8.29
N LYS A 129 -27.96 -8.43 -9.02
CA LYS A 129 -27.80 -8.41 -10.48
C LYS A 129 -26.49 -7.76 -10.88
N ILE A 130 -25.84 -8.32 -11.91
CA ILE A 130 -24.64 -7.74 -12.50
C ILE A 130 -25.07 -6.66 -13.48
N VAL A 131 -24.62 -5.43 -13.26
CA VAL A 131 -24.84 -4.31 -14.19
C VAL A 131 -23.53 -4.07 -14.95
N LYS A 132 -23.60 -4.18 -16.28
CA LYS A 132 -22.47 -3.87 -17.15
C LYS A 132 -22.32 -2.36 -17.25
N SER A 133 -21.15 -1.84 -16.86
CA SER A 133 -20.87 -0.42 -16.98
C SER A 133 -20.42 -0.09 -18.40
N SER A 134 -20.89 1.01 -18.98
CA SER A 134 -20.40 1.53 -20.26
C SER A 134 -19.00 2.15 -20.14
N PHE A 135 -18.62 2.55 -18.92
CA PHE A 135 -17.30 3.05 -18.57
C PHE A 135 -16.80 2.37 -17.29
N GLY A 136 -15.64 1.72 -17.36
CA GLY A 136 -15.01 1.07 -16.20
C GLY A 136 -15.50 -0.36 -15.92
N LYS A 137 -15.27 -0.83 -14.69
CA LYS A 137 -15.53 -2.23 -14.28
C LYS A 137 -17.03 -2.44 -14.00
N ASN A 138 -17.51 -3.66 -14.25
CA ASN A 138 -18.89 -4.05 -13.92
C ASN A 138 -19.10 -3.98 -12.40
N TYR A 139 -20.31 -3.60 -11.98
CA TYR A 139 -20.68 -3.54 -10.57
C TYR A 139 -21.93 -4.38 -10.29
N LEU A 140 -22.09 -4.78 -9.03
CA LEU A 140 -23.24 -5.54 -8.55
C LEU A 140 -24.28 -4.57 -8.01
N LYS A 141 -25.51 -4.68 -8.49
CA LYS A 141 -26.67 -3.93 -7.98
C LYS A 141 -27.54 -4.89 -7.17
N LEU A 142 -27.80 -4.53 -5.92
CA LEU A 142 -28.71 -5.24 -5.05
C LEU A 142 -30.10 -4.60 -5.16
N GLU A 143 -31.08 -5.35 -5.64
CA GLU A 143 -32.47 -4.88 -5.76
C GLU A 143 -33.28 -5.33 -4.54
N LEU A 144 -33.28 -4.50 -3.49
CA LEU A 144 -34.07 -4.73 -2.29
C LEU A 144 -35.09 -3.60 -2.09
N SER A 145 -36.23 -3.94 -1.51
CA SER A 145 -37.20 -2.94 -1.02
C SER A 145 -36.65 -2.22 0.21
N GLU A 146 -37.02 -0.96 0.40
CA GLU A 146 -36.65 -0.17 1.58
C GLU A 146 -37.08 -0.86 2.88
N ALA A 147 -38.24 -1.53 2.87
CA ALA A 147 -38.75 -2.30 4.01
C ALA A 147 -37.87 -3.50 4.36
N GLU A 148 -37.31 -4.19 3.35
CA GLU A 148 -36.45 -5.35 3.52
C GLU A 148 -35.07 -4.95 4.05
N LEU A 149 -34.52 -3.82 3.57
CA LEU A 149 -33.29 -3.24 4.08
C LEU A 149 -33.39 -2.85 5.56
N VAL A 150 -34.50 -2.21 5.96
CA VAL A 150 -34.74 -1.86 7.37
C VAL A 150 -34.85 -3.13 8.22
N LYS A 151 -35.50 -4.19 7.72
CA LYS A 151 -35.58 -5.49 8.40
C LYS A 151 -34.20 -6.11 8.59
N LEU A 152 -33.37 -6.17 7.54
CA LEU A 152 -32.00 -6.69 7.59
C LEU A 152 -31.10 -5.89 8.55
N LYS A 153 -31.22 -4.56 8.53
CA LYS A 153 -30.46 -3.70 9.46
C LYS A 153 -30.84 -3.96 10.91
N ARG A 154 -32.13 -4.16 11.20
CA ARG A 154 -32.62 -4.53 12.55
C ARG A 154 -32.17 -5.91 12.97
N THR A 155 -32.17 -6.90 12.08
CA THR A 155 -31.70 -8.25 12.41
C THR A 155 -30.21 -8.27 12.73
N LEU A 156 -29.39 -7.48 12.02
CA LEU A 156 -27.94 -7.40 12.27
C LEU A 156 -27.57 -6.60 13.53
N GLN A 157 -28.37 -5.61 13.93
CA GLN A 157 -28.13 -4.85 15.18
C GLN A 157 -28.51 -5.63 16.45
N ASN A 158 -29.32 -6.68 16.33
CA ASN A 158 -29.83 -7.47 17.44
C ASN A 158 -29.11 -8.83 17.62
N ILE A 159 -27.98 -9.03 16.94
CA ILE A 159 -27.06 -10.18 17.10
C ILE A 159 -25.95 -9.79 18.07
#